data_AF-A0A1F8S0A2-F1
#
_entry.id   AF-A0A1F8S0A2-F1
#
_cell.length_a   1.000
_cell.length_b   1.000
_cell.length_c   1.000
_cell.angle_alpha   90.00
_cell.angle_beta   90.00
_cell.angle_gamma   90.00
#
_symmetry.space_group_name_H-M   'P 1'
#
loop_
_entity.id
_entity.type
_entity.pdbx_description
1 polymer ?
#
loop_
_entity_poly.entity_id
_entity_poly.type
_entity_poly.pdbx_seq_one_letter_code
_entity_poly.pdbx_strand_id
1 'polypeptide(L)'
;MNIELIQASPGDEPVLQHLLQFYQYDFSEILGGDVDGTGRFGNISLGELWSDPRSHAFFVKVDGQLAGLALVRQQSYFTGDASITDMDEFFIMRKYRRQGVGREVVMRLFDLFPGRWEVREVAPNDAAQAFWRTVIGEYTGERFEERFVDDERWRGPAQSFDSREPRA
;
A
#
# COMPACT_ATOMS: atom_id res chain seq x y z
N MET A 1 -5.16 2.20 -21.74
CA MET A 1 -4.18 1.72 -20.75
C MET A 1 -4.81 0.53 -20.05
N ASN A 2 -4.22 -0.65 -20.14
CA ASN A 2 -4.67 -1.84 -19.46
C ASN A 2 -3.96 -1.95 -18.11
N ILE A 3 -4.72 -2.00 -17.00
CA ILE A 3 -4.19 -2.15 -15.65
C ILE A 3 -4.55 -3.52 -15.11
N GLU A 4 -3.53 -4.25 -14.71
CA GLU A 4 -3.64 -5.61 -14.19
C GLU A 4 -3.12 -5.66 -12.75
N LEU A 5 -3.85 -6.36 -11.89
CA LEU A 5 -3.47 -6.65 -10.52
C LEU A 5 -3.26 -8.15 -10.43
N ILE A 6 -2.02 -8.58 -10.19
CA ILE A 6 -1.62 -9.98 -10.25
C ILE A 6 -1.14 -10.40 -8.86
N GLN A 7 -1.78 -11.39 -8.26
CA GLN A 7 -1.35 -11.94 -6.98
C GLN A 7 0.04 -12.58 -7.14
N ALA A 8 0.97 -12.20 -6.26
CA ALA A 8 2.33 -12.72 -6.24
C ALA A 8 2.38 -14.06 -5.50
N SER A 9 3.34 -14.90 -5.89
CA SER A 9 3.63 -16.18 -5.26
C SER A 9 5.02 -16.15 -4.60
N PRO A 10 5.38 -17.14 -3.74
CA PRO A 10 6.70 -17.18 -3.14
C PRO A 10 7.86 -17.17 -4.13
N GLY A 11 7.66 -17.71 -5.34
CA GLY A 11 8.67 -17.67 -6.42
C GLY A 11 8.97 -16.26 -6.94
N ASP A 12 8.08 -15.29 -6.68
CA ASP A 12 8.21 -13.92 -7.12
C ASP A 12 8.95 -13.01 -6.11
N GLU A 13 9.37 -13.55 -4.97
CA GLU A 13 10.08 -12.78 -3.93
C GLU A 13 11.26 -11.95 -4.46
N PRO A 14 12.13 -12.45 -5.36
CA PRO A 14 13.21 -11.64 -5.91
C PRO A 14 12.70 -10.40 -6.67
N VAL A 15 11.58 -10.52 -7.37
CA VAL A 15 10.98 -9.42 -8.12
C VAL A 15 10.35 -8.39 -7.17
N LEU A 16 9.65 -8.85 -6.12
CA LEU A 16 9.14 -7.97 -5.07
C LEU A 16 10.28 -7.20 -4.40
N GLN A 17 11.36 -7.87 -4.00
CA GLN A 17 12.52 -7.21 -3.40
C GLN A 17 13.10 -6.12 -4.31
N HIS A 18 13.20 -6.35 -5.62
CA HIS A 18 13.65 -5.32 -6.56
C HIS A 18 12.70 -4.12 -6.64
N LEU A 19 11.38 -4.35 -6.64
CA LEU A 19 10.41 -3.25 -6.61
C LEU A 19 10.45 -2.49 -5.28
N LEU A 20 10.67 -3.19 -4.16
CA LEU A 20 10.81 -2.57 -2.84
C LEU A 20 12.07 -1.71 -2.72
N GLN A 21 13.10 -1.93 -3.55
CA GLN A 21 14.23 -1.00 -3.64
C GLN A 21 13.80 0.35 -4.24
N PHE A 22 12.94 0.36 -5.25
CA PHE A 22 12.40 1.61 -5.81
C PHE A 22 11.41 2.29 -4.87
N TYR A 23 10.64 1.50 -4.12
CA TYR A 23 9.81 2.01 -3.04
C TYR A 23 10.65 2.72 -1.98
N GLN A 24 11.70 2.07 -1.46
CA GLN A 24 12.61 2.67 -0.49
C GLN A 24 13.36 3.88 -1.05
N TYR A 25 13.75 3.86 -2.33
CA TYR A 25 14.33 5.02 -3.00
C TYR A 25 13.37 6.22 -3.04
N ASP A 26 12.07 5.99 -3.23
CA ASP A 26 11.10 7.07 -3.18
C ASP A 26 10.88 7.60 -1.76
N PHE A 27 10.95 6.73 -0.75
CA PHE A 27 10.89 7.12 0.65
C PHE A 27 12.17 7.79 1.15
N SER A 28 13.33 7.53 0.55
CA SER A 28 14.60 8.13 0.99
C SER A 28 14.61 9.64 0.86
N GLU A 29 13.91 10.20 -0.14
CA GLU A 29 13.70 11.65 -0.30
C GLU A 29 12.98 12.26 0.92
N ILE A 30 12.15 11.47 1.61
CA ILE A 30 11.25 11.93 2.67
C ILE A 30 11.82 11.59 4.06
N LEU A 31 12.42 10.40 4.20
CA LEU A 31 12.88 9.84 5.48
C LEU A 31 14.40 9.82 5.62
N GLY A 32 15.16 10.22 4.58
CA GLY A 32 16.62 10.31 4.63
C GLY A 32 17.33 8.95 4.66
N GLY A 33 16.75 7.91 4.06
CA GLY A 33 17.35 6.58 4.01
C GLY A 33 18.54 6.50 3.05
N ASP A 34 19.60 5.80 3.46
CA ASP A 34 20.78 5.55 2.64
C ASP A 34 20.87 4.11 2.16
N VAL A 35 21.55 3.91 1.02
CA VAL A 35 21.96 2.58 0.57
C VAL A 35 23.23 2.14 1.28
N ASP A 36 23.42 0.82 1.40
CA ASP A 36 24.66 0.24 1.92
C ASP A 36 25.81 0.29 0.89
N GLY A 37 26.97 -0.26 1.26
CA GLY A 37 28.16 -0.30 0.39
C GLY A 37 27.99 -1.13 -0.90
N THR A 38 26.89 -1.89 -1.05
CA THR A 38 26.53 -2.60 -2.28
C THR A 38 25.61 -1.78 -3.20
N GLY A 39 25.19 -0.59 -2.76
CA GLY A 39 24.26 0.27 -3.48
C GLY A 39 22.80 -0.15 -3.37
N ARG A 40 22.45 -0.92 -2.33
CA ARG A 40 21.08 -1.39 -2.07
C ARG A 40 20.56 -0.86 -0.74
N PHE A 41 19.26 -0.61 -0.69
CA PHE A 41 18.55 -0.46 0.57
C PHE A 41 18.39 -1.82 1.25
N GLY A 42 18.13 -1.82 2.55
CA GLY A 42 17.83 -3.03 3.31
C GLY A 42 16.70 -3.85 2.68
N ASN A 43 16.77 -5.16 2.82
CA ASN A 43 15.66 -6.02 2.41
C ASN A 43 14.52 -5.86 3.42
N ILE A 44 13.31 -5.63 2.91
CA ILE A 44 12.11 -5.72 3.73
C ILE A 44 11.83 -7.21 3.97
N SER A 45 11.56 -7.58 5.22
CA SER A 45 11.28 -8.98 5.56
C SER A 45 9.92 -9.39 4.95
N LEU A 46 9.94 -10.37 4.04
CA LEU A 46 8.75 -10.92 3.39
C LEU A 46 8.43 -12.35 3.91
N GLY A 47 9.09 -12.83 4.96
CA GLY A 47 8.89 -14.21 5.43
C GLY A 47 7.45 -14.50 5.88
N GLU A 48 6.84 -13.58 6.63
CA GLU A 48 5.43 -13.70 7.04
C GLU A 48 4.46 -13.59 5.86
N LEU A 49 4.83 -12.86 4.79
CA LEU A 49 3.99 -12.69 3.62
C LEU A 49 3.58 -14.04 2.99
N TRP A 50 4.49 -15.00 2.99
CA TRP A 50 4.26 -16.30 2.33
C TRP A 50 3.69 -17.37 3.25
N SER A 51 3.76 -17.16 4.57
CA SER A 51 3.36 -18.15 5.58
C SER A 51 2.06 -17.79 6.29
N ASP A 52 1.71 -16.50 6.37
CA ASP A 52 0.46 -16.04 6.93
C ASP A 52 -0.62 -15.93 5.83
N PRO A 53 -1.71 -16.72 5.89
CA PRO A 53 -2.76 -16.67 4.88
C PRO A 53 -3.52 -15.32 4.83
N ARG A 54 -3.30 -14.44 5.81
CA ARG A 54 -3.87 -13.08 5.87
C ARG A 54 -3.03 -12.05 5.14
N SER A 55 -1.85 -12.42 4.68
CA SER A 55 -0.92 -11.53 3.98
C SER A 55 -1.00 -11.77 2.48
N HIS A 56 -1.14 -10.69 1.71
CA HIS A 56 -1.33 -10.76 0.28
C HIS A 56 -0.42 -9.77 -0.43
N ALA A 57 0.36 -10.25 -1.39
CA ALA A 57 1.16 -9.42 -2.27
C ALA A 57 0.56 -9.40 -3.67
N PHE A 58 0.57 -8.22 -4.28
CA PHE A 58 0.15 -8.03 -5.65
C PHE A 58 1.19 -7.24 -6.43
N PHE A 59 1.43 -7.65 -7.67
CA PHE A 59 2.06 -6.80 -8.67
C PHE A 59 1.01 -5.96 -9.39
N VAL A 60 1.37 -4.72 -9.66
CA VAL A 60 0.64 -3.85 -10.58
C VAL A 60 1.35 -3.91 -11.92
N LYS A 61 0.62 -4.22 -13.00
CA LYS A 61 1.11 -4.08 -14.37
C LYS A 61 0.29 -3.08 -15.17
N VAL A 62 0.99 -2.35 -16.03
CA VAL A 62 0.40 -1.41 -17.00
C VAL A 62 0.87 -1.82 -18.39
N ASP A 63 -0.08 -2.18 -19.26
CA ASP A 63 0.20 -2.64 -20.63
C ASP A 63 1.27 -3.76 -20.66
N GLY A 64 1.14 -4.73 -19.73
CA GLY A 64 2.05 -5.88 -19.58
C GLY A 64 3.37 -5.61 -18.86
N GLN A 65 3.69 -4.36 -18.51
CA GLN A 65 4.93 -3.97 -17.82
C GLN A 65 4.72 -3.84 -16.32
N LEU A 66 5.70 -4.24 -15.51
CA LEU A 66 5.67 -3.97 -14.06
C LEU A 66 5.62 -2.46 -13.81
N ALA A 67 4.69 -2.08 -12.95
CA ALA A 67 4.36 -0.69 -12.65
C ALA A 67 4.35 -0.37 -11.16
N GLY A 68 4.33 -1.38 -10.30
CA GLY A 68 4.22 -1.21 -8.86
C GLY A 68 3.90 -2.49 -8.11
N LEU A 69 3.59 -2.34 -6.83
CA LEU A 69 3.15 -3.40 -5.95
C LEU A 69 2.14 -2.89 -4.91
N ALA A 70 1.42 -3.82 -4.29
CA ALA A 70 0.62 -3.60 -3.10
C ALA A 70 0.78 -4.80 -2.15
N LEU A 71 1.00 -4.53 -0.87
CA LEU A 71 0.94 -5.51 0.21
C LEU A 71 -0.28 -5.18 1.07
N VAL A 72 -1.16 -6.17 1.25
CA VAL A 72 -2.39 -6.07 2.03
C VAL A 72 -2.36 -7.11 3.13
N ARG A 73 -2.74 -6.74 4.35
CA ARG A 73 -2.80 -7.64 5.50
C ARG A 73 -4.18 -7.61 6.13
N GLN A 74 -4.85 -8.76 6.27
CA GLN A 74 -6.12 -8.88 7.00
C GLN A 74 -5.88 -8.94 8.51
N GLN A 75 -5.25 -7.89 9.04
CA GLN A 75 -5.03 -7.68 10.46
C GLN A 75 -4.74 -6.20 10.71
N SER A 76 -5.39 -5.60 11.70
CA SER A 76 -5.07 -4.22 12.07
C SER A 76 -3.63 -4.09 12.58
N TYR A 77 -2.90 -3.14 12.04
CA TYR A 77 -1.60 -2.68 12.52
C TYR A 77 -1.65 -2.17 13.97
N PHE A 78 -2.69 -1.42 14.35
CA PHE A 78 -2.74 -0.78 15.67
C PHE A 78 -3.25 -1.70 16.78
N THR A 79 -4.18 -2.60 16.47
CA THR A 79 -4.90 -3.41 17.47
C THR A 79 -4.66 -4.90 17.35
N GLY A 80 -4.16 -5.37 16.21
CA GLY A 80 -4.05 -6.78 15.88
C GLY A 80 -5.39 -7.46 15.54
N ASP A 81 -6.50 -6.72 15.45
CA ASP A 81 -7.83 -7.23 15.09
C ASP A 81 -7.81 -7.79 13.66
N ALA A 82 -8.00 -9.11 13.53
CA ALA A 82 -7.99 -9.84 12.26
C ALA A 82 -9.23 -9.59 11.37
N SER A 83 -10.20 -8.78 11.83
CA SER A 83 -11.36 -8.38 11.04
C SER A 83 -11.20 -7.02 10.36
N ILE A 84 -10.03 -6.39 10.50
CA ILE A 84 -9.65 -5.14 9.83
C ILE A 84 -8.56 -5.48 8.82
N THR A 85 -8.65 -4.89 7.63
CA THR A 85 -7.65 -5.00 6.56
C THR A 85 -6.79 -3.75 6.55
N ASP A 86 -5.48 -3.92 6.51
CA ASP A 86 -4.47 -2.85 6.45
C ASP A 86 -3.80 -2.84 5.08
N MET A 87 -3.62 -1.63 4.53
CA MET A 87 -2.73 -1.39 3.40
C MET A 87 -1.31 -1.22 3.93
N ASP A 88 -0.56 -2.32 4.00
CA ASP A 88 0.77 -2.35 4.62
C ASP A 88 1.81 -1.61 3.78
N GLU A 89 1.87 -1.92 2.48
CA GLU A 89 2.77 -1.24 1.54
C GLU A 89 2.08 -0.98 0.21
N PHE A 90 2.25 0.22 -0.35
CA PHE A 90 1.68 0.57 -1.65
C PHE A 90 2.63 1.43 -2.47
N PHE A 91 2.95 0.97 -3.68
CA PHE A 91 3.92 1.63 -4.53
C PHE A 91 3.52 1.59 -6.00
N ILE A 92 3.52 2.76 -6.65
CA ILE A 92 3.44 2.90 -8.10
C ILE A 92 4.69 3.64 -8.56
N MET A 93 5.42 3.10 -9.53
CA MET A 93 6.64 3.73 -10.06
C MET A 93 6.31 5.10 -10.68
N ARG A 94 7.24 6.05 -10.55
CA ARG A 94 7.05 7.46 -10.99
C ARG A 94 6.52 7.59 -12.43
N LYS A 95 6.99 6.75 -13.36
CA LYS A 95 6.53 6.70 -14.76
C LYS A 95 5.01 6.52 -14.92
N TYR A 96 4.34 5.82 -14.00
CA TYR A 96 2.91 5.48 -14.07
C TYR A 96 2.03 6.35 -13.16
N ARG A 97 2.62 7.31 -12.44
CA ARG A 97 1.87 8.22 -11.56
C ARG A 97 1.08 9.25 -12.36
N ARG A 98 0.05 9.81 -11.71
CA ARG A 98 -0.86 10.85 -12.25
C ARG A 98 -1.60 10.46 -13.55
N GLN A 99 -1.70 9.15 -13.81
CA GLN A 99 -2.42 8.57 -14.95
C GLN A 99 -3.64 7.74 -14.50
N GLY A 100 -4.03 7.84 -13.22
CA GLY A 100 -5.14 7.07 -12.64
C GLY A 100 -4.77 5.66 -12.17
N VAL A 101 -3.54 5.19 -12.40
CA VAL A 101 -3.12 3.81 -12.08
C VAL A 101 -3.30 3.46 -10.60
N GLY A 102 -2.76 4.29 -9.71
CA GLY A 102 -2.86 4.01 -8.27
C GLY A 102 -4.31 4.00 -7.78
N ARG A 103 -5.13 4.95 -8.25
CA ARG A 103 -6.56 5.02 -7.94
C ARG A 103 -7.25 3.71 -8.35
N GLU A 104 -7.11 3.29 -9.60
CA GLU A 104 -7.77 2.09 -10.11
C GLU A 104 -7.37 0.82 -9.34
N VAL A 105 -6.08 0.68 -9.02
CA VAL A 105 -5.57 -0.44 -8.21
C VAL A 105 -6.21 -0.45 -6.82
N VAL A 106 -6.22 0.69 -6.14
CA VAL A 106 -6.78 0.80 -4.78
C VAL A 106 -8.28 0.49 -4.78
N MET A 107 -9.05 1.02 -5.73
CA MET A 107 -10.49 0.70 -5.84
C MET A 107 -10.73 -0.81 -5.97
N ARG A 108 -9.90 -1.51 -6.77
CA ARG A 108 -10.00 -2.97 -6.94
C ARG A 108 -9.58 -3.73 -5.68
N LEU A 109 -8.57 -3.26 -4.96
CA LEU A 109 -8.16 -3.87 -3.70
C LEU A 109 -9.25 -3.76 -2.63
N PHE A 110 -9.89 -2.60 -2.50
CA PHE A 110 -11.00 -2.41 -1.56
C PHE A 110 -12.19 -3.33 -1.87
N ASP A 111 -12.49 -3.57 -3.16
CA ASP A 111 -13.50 -4.56 -3.57
C ASP A 111 -13.09 -6.00 -3.30
N LEU A 112 -11.81 -6.32 -3.49
CA LEU A 112 -11.28 -7.67 -3.33
C LEU A 112 -11.27 -8.12 -1.86
N PHE A 113 -11.10 -7.18 -0.93
CA PHE A 113 -11.17 -7.42 0.51
C PHE A 113 -12.33 -6.61 1.13
N PRO A 114 -13.58 -7.10 1.02
CA PRO A 114 -14.73 -6.42 1.60
C PRO A 114 -14.66 -6.46 3.14
N GLY A 115 -14.69 -5.30 3.80
CA GLY A 115 -14.68 -5.22 5.26
C GLY A 115 -14.22 -3.87 5.79
N ARG A 116 -13.84 -3.85 7.07
CA ARG A 116 -13.23 -2.67 7.68
C ARG A 116 -11.80 -2.54 7.18
N TRP A 117 -11.43 -1.33 6.79
CA TRP A 117 -10.10 -0.98 6.32
C TRP A 117 -9.44 0.02 7.24
N GLU A 118 -8.12 -0.05 7.30
CA GLU A 118 -7.26 1.04 7.71
C GLU A 118 -6.14 1.28 6.69
N VAL A 119 -5.80 2.56 6.53
CA VAL A 119 -4.72 3.02 5.67
C VAL A 119 -3.89 4.01 6.47
N ARG A 120 -2.57 3.94 6.34
CA ARG A 120 -1.63 4.70 7.17
C ARG A 120 -0.59 5.39 6.28
N GLU A 121 -0.25 6.62 6.61
CA GLU A 121 0.79 7.38 5.94
C GLU A 121 1.75 8.02 6.93
N VAL A 122 3.03 8.03 6.60
CA VAL A 122 4.02 8.74 7.42
C VAL A 122 3.77 10.25 7.35
N ALA A 123 3.89 10.94 8.48
CA ALA A 123 3.64 12.37 8.61
C ALA A 123 4.32 13.26 7.54
N PRO A 124 5.58 13.03 7.11
CA PRO A 124 6.22 13.88 6.10
C PRO A 124 5.81 13.58 4.64
N ASN A 125 4.97 12.58 4.37
CA ASN A 125 4.60 12.19 3.01
C ASN A 125 3.29 12.84 2.54
N ASP A 126 3.30 14.16 2.35
CA ASP A 126 2.12 14.95 1.94
C ASP A 126 1.48 14.43 0.65
N ALA A 127 2.30 13.93 -0.29
CA ALA A 127 1.82 13.39 -1.55
C ALA A 127 0.97 12.13 -1.38
N ALA A 128 1.39 11.21 -0.48
CA ALA A 128 0.60 10.02 -0.15
C ALA A 128 -0.68 10.39 0.59
N GLN A 129 -0.62 11.31 1.55
CA GLN A 129 -1.81 11.75 2.29
C GLN A 129 -2.88 12.34 1.37
N ALA A 130 -2.47 13.20 0.43
CA ALA A 130 -3.39 13.77 -0.55
C ALA A 130 -4.00 12.68 -1.47
N PHE A 131 -3.18 11.70 -1.87
CA PHE A 131 -3.63 10.57 -2.68
C PHE A 131 -4.69 9.73 -1.95
N TRP A 132 -4.43 9.31 -0.71
CA TRP A 132 -5.34 8.44 0.03
C TRP A 132 -6.63 9.13 0.44
N ARG A 133 -6.58 10.37 0.94
CA ARG A 133 -7.79 11.16 1.20
C ARG A 133 -8.69 11.24 -0.04
N THR A 134 -8.10 11.47 -1.22
CA THR A 134 -8.85 11.54 -2.47
C THR A 134 -9.47 10.19 -2.84
N VAL A 135 -8.68 9.11 -2.84
CA VAL A 135 -9.15 7.81 -3.33
C VAL A 135 -10.14 7.16 -2.34
N ILE A 136 -9.90 7.28 -1.04
CA ILE A 136 -10.82 6.78 -0.01
C ILE A 136 -12.10 7.61 0.00
N GLY A 137 -12.00 8.94 -0.06
CA GLY A 137 -13.16 9.83 -0.17
C GLY A 137 -14.02 9.50 -1.38
N GLU A 138 -13.42 9.30 -2.55
CA GLU A 138 -14.14 8.89 -3.75
C GLU A 138 -14.77 7.49 -3.62
N TYR A 139 -14.06 6.51 -3.06
CA TYR A 139 -14.57 5.15 -2.90
C TYR A 139 -15.78 5.10 -1.96
N THR A 140 -15.71 5.85 -0.87
CA THR A 140 -16.67 5.82 0.24
C THR A 140 -17.74 6.91 0.14
N GLY A 141 -17.62 7.88 -0.77
CA GLY A 141 -18.45 9.08 -0.77
C GLY A 141 -18.23 9.93 0.48
N GLU A 142 -16.95 10.17 0.83
CA GLU A 142 -16.51 10.90 2.02
C GLU A 142 -16.89 10.24 3.36
N ARG A 143 -17.26 8.95 3.35
CA ARG A 143 -17.61 8.17 4.56
C ARG A 143 -16.40 7.42 5.10
N PHE A 144 -15.40 8.17 5.54
CA PHE A 144 -14.25 7.65 6.25
C PHE A 144 -13.92 8.54 7.45
N GLU A 145 -13.26 7.96 8.44
CA GLU A 145 -12.68 8.70 9.55
C GLU A 145 -11.18 8.86 9.31
N GLU A 146 -10.61 10.00 9.70
CA GLU A 146 -9.16 10.21 9.74
C GLU A 146 -8.75 10.62 11.15
N ARG A 147 -7.68 10.01 11.65
CA ARG A 147 -7.04 10.40 12.91
C ARG A 147 -5.55 10.58 12.70
N PHE A 148 -4.95 11.54 13.41
CA PHE A 148 -3.50 11.65 13.49
C PHE A 148 -2.99 10.81 14.65
N VAL A 149 -2.09 9.87 14.37
CA VAL A 149 -1.40 9.06 15.38
C VAL A 149 -0.01 9.64 15.59
N ASP A 150 0.39 9.83 16.85
CA ASP A 150 1.72 10.33 17.25
C ASP A 150 2.17 9.56 18.49
N ASP A 151 2.53 8.30 18.29
CA ASP A 151 3.07 7.42 19.33
C ASP A 151 4.21 6.54 18.80
N GLU A 152 4.75 5.65 19.64
CA GLU A 152 5.89 4.79 19.28
C GLU A 152 5.60 3.83 18.10
N ARG A 153 4.33 3.56 17.81
CA ARG A 153 3.92 2.66 16.72
C ARG A 153 3.85 3.40 15.39
N TRP A 154 3.31 4.61 15.38
CA TRP A 154 3.12 5.39 14.16
C TRP A 154 3.11 6.89 14.40
N ARG A 155 3.61 7.62 13.40
CA ARG A 155 3.54 9.07 13.35
C ARG A 155 3.04 9.55 12.00
N GLY A 156 1.77 9.94 11.95
CA GLY A 156 1.09 10.40 10.74
C GLY A 156 -0.41 10.11 10.75
N PRO A 157 -1.14 10.50 9.69
CA PRO A 157 -2.55 10.17 9.57
C PRO A 157 -2.76 8.67 9.40
N ALA A 158 -3.95 8.25 9.83
CA ALA A 158 -4.52 6.95 9.53
C ALA A 158 -6.02 7.12 9.25
N GLN A 159 -6.49 6.61 8.11
CA GLN A 159 -7.90 6.59 7.77
C GLN A 159 -8.52 5.22 8.06
N SER A 160 -9.81 5.21 8.42
CA SER A 160 -10.60 3.99 8.58
C SER A 160 -11.98 4.11 7.96
N PHE A 161 -12.45 3.05 7.33
CA PHE A 161 -13.76 2.99 6.65
C PHE A 161 -14.23 1.53 6.48
N ASP A 162 -15.47 1.33 6.03
CA ASP A 162 -16.01 0.00 5.71
C ASP A 162 -16.30 -0.10 4.21
N SER A 163 -15.58 -1.00 3.50
CA SER A 163 -15.71 -1.16 2.06
C SER A 163 -16.95 -1.96 1.63
N ARG A 164 -17.75 -2.46 2.58
CA ARG A 164 -19.01 -3.15 2.29
C ARG A 164 -20.17 -2.18 2.04
N GLU A 165 -20.01 -0.91 2.40
CA GLU A 165 -21.01 0.09 2.10
C GLU A 165 -21.06 0.38 0.59
N PRO A 166 -22.24 0.70 0.03
CA PRO A 166 -22.35 1.04 -1.39
C PRO A 166 -21.40 2.17 -1.77
N ARG A 167 -20.70 2.00 -2.90
CA ARG A 167 -19.90 3.07 -3.52
C ARG A 167 -20.79 4.29 -3.78
N ALA A 168 -20.17 5.47 -3.71
CA ALA A 168 -20.80 6.73 -4.10
C ALA A 168 -21.08 6.81 -5.61
#